data_AF-A0A939DJZ0-F1
#
_entry.id   AF-A0A939DJZ0-F1
#
_cell.length_a   1.000
_cell.length_b   1.000
_cell.length_c   1.000
_cell.angle_alpha   90.00
_cell.angle_beta   90.00
_cell.angle_gamma   90.00
#
_symmetry.space_group_name_H-M   'P 1'
#
loop_
_entity.id
_entity.type
_entity.pdbx_description
1 polymer ?
#
loop_
_entity_poly.entity_id
_entity_poly.type
_entity_poly.pdbx_seq_one_letter_code
_entity_poly.pdbx_strand_id
1 'polypeptide(L)'
;MLRKIEQAEQKWGGSHSAIDNWLNARKQLLVEYCRLAGLPPFEGDKQALPTKNSIEAFCELLMDYVSAGHFEFYDQIVNGSAANGCALADEIYPQISGTTDEALSFNDHYAEIEEEQDLTGFDRHLSQLGQAMEERFELEDKLINNLYQRHL
;
A
#
# COMPACT_ATOMS: atom_id res chain seq x y z
N MET A 1 -8.48 -6.59 1.56
CA MET A 1 -8.12 -5.45 0.70
C MET A 1 -9.30 -4.65 0.09
N LEU A 2 -9.83 -4.92 -1.12
CA LEU A 2 -10.75 -3.99 -1.83
C LEU A 2 -12.03 -3.59 -1.05
N ARG A 3 -12.74 -4.55 -0.43
CA ARG A 3 -13.91 -4.23 0.41
C ARG A 3 -13.54 -3.45 1.67
N LYS A 4 -12.33 -3.67 2.22
CA LYS A 4 -11.85 -2.97 3.42
C LYS A 4 -11.58 -1.49 3.10
N ILE A 5 -11.03 -1.18 1.92
CA ILE A 5 -10.83 0.22 1.52
C ILE A 5 -12.17 0.95 1.30
N GLU A 6 -13.18 0.30 0.73
CA GLU A 6 -14.54 0.88 0.62
C GLU A 6 -15.16 1.17 2.01
N GLN A 7 -14.95 0.28 2.98
CA GLN A 7 -15.39 0.48 4.36
C GLN A 7 -14.63 1.63 5.04
N ALA A 8 -13.32 1.75 4.78
CA ALA A 8 -12.49 2.86 5.26
C ALA A 8 -12.94 4.21 4.67
N GLU A 9 -13.22 4.26 3.36
CA GLU A 9 -13.80 5.44 2.69
C GLU A 9 -15.15 5.84 3.29
N GLN A 10 -16.03 4.88 3.62
CA GLN A 10 -17.30 5.17 4.29
C GLN A 10 -17.13 5.69 5.72
N LYS A 11 -16.12 5.20 6.44
CA LYS A 11 -15.89 5.53 7.84
C LYS A 11 -15.17 6.87 8.03
N TRP A 12 -14.18 7.16 7.19
CA TRP A 12 -13.29 8.31 7.37
C TRP A 12 -13.29 9.29 6.19
N GLY A 13 -13.95 8.96 5.07
CA GLY A 13 -13.98 9.80 3.89
C GLY A 13 -14.65 11.15 4.15
N GLY A 14 -14.07 12.22 3.60
CA GLY A 14 -14.54 13.60 3.72
C GLY A 14 -14.25 14.24 5.08
N SER A 15 -13.55 13.54 5.97
CA SER A 15 -13.26 14.01 7.32
C SER A 15 -12.02 14.88 7.40
N HIS A 16 -11.02 14.59 6.55
CA HIS A 16 -9.77 15.35 6.45
C HIS A 16 -9.11 15.09 5.09
N SER A 17 -8.64 16.14 4.41
CA SER A 17 -8.07 16.02 3.06
C SER A 17 -6.86 15.08 2.97
N ALA A 18 -6.03 15.04 4.02
CA ALA A 18 -4.90 14.10 4.07
C ALA A 18 -5.35 12.63 4.15
N ILE A 19 -6.44 12.33 4.89
CA ILE A 19 -6.99 10.98 4.95
C ILE A 19 -7.58 10.62 3.58
N ASP A 20 -8.32 11.54 2.95
CA ASP A 20 -8.92 11.29 1.64
C ASP A 20 -7.87 11.02 0.56
N ASN A 21 -6.80 11.82 0.53
CA ASN A 21 -5.68 11.61 -0.38
C ASN A 21 -5.01 10.24 -0.15
N TRP A 22 -4.83 9.86 1.13
CA TRP A 22 -4.27 8.56 1.51
C TRP A 22 -5.13 7.38 1.03
N LEU A 23 -6.43 7.42 1.32
CA LEU A 23 -7.36 6.37 0.91
C LEU A 23 -7.44 6.26 -0.62
N ASN A 24 -7.39 7.39 -1.33
CA ASN A 24 -7.34 7.40 -2.79
C ASN A 24 -6.05 6.77 -3.34
N ALA A 25 -4.88 7.12 -2.79
CA ALA A 25 -3.60 6.51 -3.18
C ALA A 25 -3.62 4.99 -2.94
N ARG A 26 -4.13 4.55 -1.78
CA ARG A 26 -4.28 3.12 -1.46
C ARG A 26 -5.20 2.41 -2.46
N LYS A 27 -6.31 3.04 -2.83
CA LYS A 27 -7.26 2.49 -3.80
C LYS A 27 -6.63 2.32 -5.18
N GLN A 28 -5.86 3.30 -5.63
CA GLN A 28 -5.13 3.23 -6.90
C GLN A 28 -4.16 2.06 -6.90
N LEU A 29 -3.34 1.92 -5.84
CA LEU A 29 -2.42 0.80 -5.68
C LEU A 29 -3.14 -0.56 -5.72
N LEU A 30 -4.27 -0.69 -5.00
CA LEU A 30 -5.04 -1.93 -4.96
C LEU A 30 -5.68 -2.31 -6.30
N VAL A 31 -6.14 -1.33 -7.06
CA VAL A 31 -6.70 -1.55 -8.40
C VAL A 31 -5.63 -2.11 -9.33
N GLU A 32 -4.44 -1.53 -9.32
CA GLU A 32 -3.32 -2.01 -10.14
C GLU A 32 -2.81 -3.38 -9.68
N TYR A 33 -2.72 -3.61 -8.37
CA TYR A 33 -2.43 -4.94 -7.83
C TYR A 33 -3.41 -6.00 -8.34
N CYS A 34 -4.73 -5.73 -8.27
CA CYS A 34 -5.74 -6.66 -8.76
C CYS A 34 -5.63 -6.90 -10.27
N ARG A 35 -5.24 -5.89 -11.04
CA ARG A 35 -5.00 -6.02 -12.48
C ARG A 35 -3.82 -6.93 -12.77
N LEU A 36 -2.69 -6.74 -12.09
CA LEU A 36 -1.50 -7.59 -12.24
C LEU A 36 -1.75 -9.03 -11.80
N ALA A 37 -2.51 -9.21 -10.72
CA ALA A 37 -2.86 -10.53 -10.19
C ALA A 37 -3.98 -11.25 -10.98
N GLY A 38 -4.55 -10.61 -12.02
CA GLY A 38 -5.66 -11.17 -12.79
C GLY A 38 -6.94 -11.41 -11.95
N LEU A 39 -7.14 -10.64 -10.89
CA LEU A 39 -8.28 -10.77 -9.99
C LEU A 39 -9.51 -10.04 -10.56
N PRO A 40 -10.74 -10.53 -10.31
CA PRO A 40 -11.95 -9.85 -10.76
C PRO A 40 -12.01 -8.37 -10.29
N PRO A 41 -12.47 -7.42 -11.12
CA PRO A 41 -13.08 -7.58 -12.45
C PRO A 41 -12.07 -7.62 -13.62
N PHE A 42 -10.77 -7.63 -13.34
CA PHE A 42 -9.71 -7.56 -14.36
C PHE A 42 -9.32 -8.93 -14.92
N GLU A 43 -10.33 -9.79 -15.16
CA GLU A 43 -10.13 -11.11 -15.74
C GLU A 43 -9.64 -10.98 -17.20
N GLY A 44 -8.32 -10.82 -17.38
CA GLY A 44 -7.64 -11.02 -18.65
C GLY A 44 -7.51 -12.51 -18.97
N ASP A 45 -6.75 -12.83 -20.03
CA ASP A 45 -6.41 -14.22 -20.32
C ASP A 45 -5.59 -14.78 -19.16
N LYS A 46 -6.18 -15.71 -18.37
CA LYS A 46 -5.64 -16.20 -17.08
C LYS A 46 -4.27 -16.90 -17.20
N GLN A 47 -3.77 -17.05 -18.42
CA GLN A 47 -2.49 -17.66 -18.75
C GLN A 47 -1.45 -16.67 -19.30
N ALA A 48 -1.81 -15.40 -19.50
CA ALA A 48 -0.89 -14.38 -19.98
C ALA A 48 -0.27 -13.60 -18.81
N LEU A 49 1.06 -13.51 -18.79
CA LEU A 49 1.77 -12.63 -17.88
C LEU A 49 1.40 -11.16 -18.14
N PRO A 50 1.38 -10.30 -17.11
CA PRO A 50 1.19 -8.87 -17.30
C PRO A 50 2.31 -8.28 -18.16
N THR A 51 2.01 -7.15 -18.82
CA THR A 51 3.00 -6.46 -19.66
C THR A 51 4.05 -5.76 -18.79
N LYS A 52 5.27 -5.60 -19.29
CA LYS A 52 6.36 -4.93 -18.57
C LYS A 52 5.98 -3.54 -18.09
N ASN A 53 5.44 -2.73 -19.00
CA ASN A 53 4.96 -1.40 -18.67
C ASN A 53 3.93 -1.40 -17.54
N SER A 54 3.08 -2.43 -17.42
CA SER A 54 2.11 -2.52 -16.32
C SER A 54 2.77 -2.87 -14.99
N ILE A 55 3.82 -3.68 -15.00
CA ILE A 55 4.59 -4.04 -13.82
C ILE A 55 5.42 -2.83 -13.35
N GLU A 56 6.10 -2.14 -14.28
CA GLU A 56 6.88 -0.93 -13.99
C GLU A 56 6.00 0.19 -13.43
N ALA A 57 4.86 0.46 -14.06
CA ALA A 57 3.90 1.46 -13.57
C ALA A 57 3.36 1.11 -12.17
N PHE A 58 3.18 -0.17 -11.87
CA PHE A 58 2.82 -0.61 -10.52
C PHE A 58 3.96 -0.41 -9.51
N CYS A 59 5.22 -0.64 -9.91
CA CYS A 59 6.38 -0.37 -9.07
C CYS A 59 6.49 1.13 -8.73
N GLU A 60 6.27 2.01 -9.70
CA GLU A 60 6.19 3.46 -9.47
C GLU A 60 5.11 3.81 -8.44
N LEU A 61 3.88 3.31 -8.62
CA LEU A 61 2.78 3.54 -7.68
C LEU A 61 3.05 2.97 -6.28
N LEU A 62 3.68 1.80 -6.20
CA LEU A 62 4.07 1.17 -4.95
C LEU A 62 5.08 2.04 -4.19
N MET A 63 6.11 2.53 -4.91
CA MET A 63 7.14 3.38 -4.32
C MET A 63 6.59 4.73 -3.90
N ASP A 64 5.71 5.34 -4.68
CA ASP A 64 5.00 6.57 -4.32
C ASP A 64 4.18 6.37 -3.05
N TYR A 65 3.41 5.28 -2.98
CA TYR A 65 2.56 4.98 -1.82
C TYR A 65 3.36 4.72 -0.54
N VAL A 66 4.43 3.93 -0.65
CA VAL A 66 5.26 3.59 0.51
C VAL A 66 6.00 4.82 1.01
N SER A 67 6.54 5.65 0.10
CA SER A 67 7.26 6.89 0.41
C SER A 67 6.36 7.95 1.04
N ALA A 68 5.15 8.16 0.50
CA ALA A 68 4.19 9.11 1.05
C ALA A 68 3.89 8.85 2.53
N GLY A 69 3.87 7.58 2.94
CA GLY A 69 3.63 7.20 4.34
C GLY A 69 4.71 7.70 5.27
N HIS A 70 5.97 7.42 4.90
CA HIS A 70 7.14 7.76 5.69
C HIS A 70 7.37 9.27 5.81
N PHE A 71 7.08 10.04 4.74
CA PHE A 71 7.41 11.46 4.71
C PHE A 71 6.27 12.42 5.07
N GLU A 72 5.00 12.03 4.87
CA GLU A 72 3.89 12.97 5.04
C GLU A 72 2.93 12.59 6.17
N PHE A 73 2.64 11.29 6.33
CA PHE A 73 1.53 10.85 7.17
C PHE A 73 1.97 10.45 8.58
N TYR A 74 3.04 9.66 8.71
CA TYR A 74 3.47 9.18 10.03
C TYR A 74 4.00 10.31 10.92
N ASP A 75 4.66 11.32 10.34
CA ASP A 75 5.11 12.50 11.06
C ASP A 75 3.97 13.32 11.66
N GLN A 76 2.82 13.42 10.97
CA GLN A 76 1.63 14.11 11.53
C GLN A 76 1.08 13.38 12.75
N ILE A 77 1.18 12.05 12.78
CA ILE A 77 0.67 11.21 13.87
C ILE A 77 1.60 11.30 15.09
N VAL A 78 2.92 11.29 14.88
CA VAL A 78 3.90 11.48 15.97
C VAL A 78 3.76 12.87 16.57
N ASN A 79 3.73 13.91 15.74
CA ASN A 79 3.69 15.30 16.19
C ASN A 79 2.33 15.73 16.77
N GLY A 80 1.21 15.14 16.31
CA GLY A 80 -0.12 15.37 16.85
C GLY A 80 -0.38 14.72 18.22
N SER A 81 0.58 13.97 18.74
CA SER A 81 0.38 13.10 19.91
C SER A 81 1.12 13.56 21.17
N ALA A 82 0.44 14.29 22.04
CA ALA A 82 0.90 14.41 23.42
C ALA A 82 0.77 13.03 24.12
N ALA A 83 1.90 12.50 24.61
CA ALA A 83 2.11 11.31 25.45
C ALA A 83 1.67 9.92 24.92
N ASN A 84 0.55 9.79 24.20
CA ASN A 84 -0.03 8.49 23.82
C ASN A 84 0.19 8.05 22.37
N GLY A 85 0.76 8.89 21.48
CA GLY A 85 1.08 8.45 20.12
C GLY A 85 2.50 7.95 19.96
N CYS A 86 3.43 8.28 20.87
CA CYS A 86 4.75 7.62 20.93
C CYS A 86 4.62 6.10 21.07
N ALA A 87 3.80 5.59 22.00
CA ALA A 87 3.69 4.14 22.20
C ALA A 87 3.07 3.40 20.99
N LEU A 88 2.09 4.03 20.32
CA LEU A 88 1.47 3.46 19.12
C LEU A 88 2.43 3.50 17.92
N ALA A 89 3.17 4.60 17.78
CA ALA A 89 4.26 4.73 16.82
C ALA A 89 5.33 3.65 17.05
N ASP A 90 5.81 3.48 18.28
CA ASP A 90 6.84 2.51 18.64
C ASP A 90 6.43 1.06 18.32
N GLU A 91 5.12 0.74 18.39
CA GLU A 91 4.58 -0.56 17.99
C GLU A 91 4.47 -0.70 16.46
N ILE A 92 3.99 0.35 15.77
CA ILE A 92 3.60 0.28 14.36
C ILE A 92 4.79 0.48 13.42
N TYR A 93 5.71 1.41 13.72
CA TYR A 93 6.83 1.73 12.84
C TYR A 93 7.71 0.53 12.48
N PRO A 94 8.11 -0.35 13.42
CA PRO A 94 8.91 -1.53 13.08
C PRO A 94 8.19 -2.47 12.10
N GLN A 95 6.87 -2.62 12.25
CA GLN A 95 6.06 -3.47 11.37
C GLN A 95 5.91 -2.82 9.98
N ILE A 96 5.65 -1.51 9.92
CA ILE A 96 5.64 -0.77 8.65
C ILE A 96 7.00 -0.85 7.94
N SER A 97 8.11 -0.78 8.68
CA SER A 97 9.45 -0.97 8.12
C SER A 97 9.59 -2.34 7.46
N GLY A 98 9.15 -3.41 8.11
CA GLY A 98 9.16 -4.75 7.52
C GLY A 98 8.36 -4.82 6.21
N THR A 99 7.17 -4.21 6.16
CA THR A 99 6.38 -4.16 4.90
C THR A 99 7.01 -3.27 3.83
N THR A 100 7.82 -2.28 4.24
CA THR A 100 8.58 -1.40 3.33
C THR A 100 9.72 -2.19 2.69
N ASP A 101 10.41 -3.03 3.46
CA ASP A 101 11.49 -3.89 2.95
C ASP A 101 10.95 -4.88 1.89
N GLU A 102 9.77 -5.45 2.10
CA GLU A 102 9.11 -6.31 1.10
C GLU A 102 8.73 -5.54 -0.17
N ALA A 103 8.25 -4.30 -0.04
CA ALA A 103 7.94 -3.44 -1.18
C ALA A 103 9.19 -3.06 -1.98
N LEU A 104 10.28 -2.71 -1.29
CA LEU A 104 11.59 -2.43 -1.91
C LEU A 104 12.13 -3.66 -2.62
N SER A 105 12.08 -4.83 -1.97
CA SER A 105 12.50 -6.09 -2.58
C SER A 105 11.70 -6.38 -3.86
N PHE A 106 10.38 -6.17 -3.86
CA PHE A 106 9.59 -6.34 -5.09
C PHE A 106 10.03 -5.34 -6.17
N ASN A 107 10.19 -4.07 -5.82
CA ASN A 107 10.62 -3.02 -6.74
C ASN A 107 11.99 -3.34 -7.36
N ASP A 108 12.96 -3.78 -6.57
CA ASP A 108 14.31 -4.12 -7.05
C ASP A 108 14.32 -5.25 -8.10
N HIS A 109 13.33 -6.14 -8.08
CA HIS A 109 13.22 -7.23 -9.06
C HIS A 109 12.53 -6.82 -10.36
N TYR A 110 11.67 -5.78 -10.32
CA TYR A 110 10.67 -5.55 -11.37
C TYR A 110 10.53 -4.08 -11.83
N ALA A 111 11.27 -3.14 -11.26
CA ALA A 111 11.23 -1.73 -11.66
C ALA A 111 11.89 -1.46 -13.02
N GLU A 112 12.83 -2.31 -13.45
CA GLU A 112 13.53 -2.19 -14.73
C GLU A 112 13.56 -3.57 -15.41
N ILE A 113 12.53 -3.88 -16.21
CA ILE A 113 12.39 -5.23 -16.78
C ILE A 113 13.05 -5.32 -18.16
N GLU A 114 14.12 -6.10 -18.28
CA GLU A 114 14.80 -6.33 -19.57
C GLU A 114 13.93 -7.13 -20.54
N GLU A 115 14.14 -6.96 -21.87
CA GLU A 115 13.35 -7.63 -22.93
C GLU A 115 13.26 -9.17 -22.78
N GLU A 116 14.31 -9.80 -22.24
CA GLU A 116 14.42 -11.25 -22.08
C GLU A 116 14.26 -11.73 -20.62
N GLN A 117 13.92 -10.83 -19.68
CA GLN A 117 13.87 -11.18 -18.25
C GLN A 117 12.86 -12.30 -17.98
N ASP A 118 13.34 -13.30 -17.24
CA ASP A 118 12.50 -14.39 -16.75
C ASP A 118 11.59 -13.91 -15.62
N LEU A 119 10.28 -13.94 -15.87
CA LEU A 119 9.25 -13.62 -14.88
C LEU A 119 8.78 -14.86 -14.10
N THR A 120 9.51 -15.97 -14.20
CA THR A 120 9.27 -17.17 -13.39
C THR A 120 9.40 -16.83 -11.90
N GLY A 121 8.27 -16.77 -11.21
CA GLY A 121 8.19 -16.38 -9.80
C GLY A 121 7.49 -15.05 -9.55
N PHE A 122 7.09 -14.32 -10.60
CA PHE A 122 6.30 -13.09 -10.50
C PHE A 122 5.07 -13.26 -9.62
N ASP A 123 4.23 -14.27 -9.89
CA ASP A 123 3.02 -14.52 -9.09
C ASP A 123 3.31 -14.76 -7.61
N ARG A 124 4.44 -15.41 -7.31
CA ARG A 124 4.85 -15.66 -5.92
C ARG A 124 5.27 -14.36 -5.23
N HIS A 125 6.11 -13.56 -5.88
CA HIS A 125 6.58 -12.29 -5.33
C HIS A 125 5.42 -11.29 -5.21
N LEU A 126 4.52 -11.26 -6.20
CA LEU A 126 3.30 -10.43 -6.16
C LEU A 126 2.39 -10.87 -5.00
N SER A 127 2.21 -12.18 -4.80
CA SER A 127 1.42 -12.67 -3.66
C SER A 127 2.06 -12.34 -2.31
N GLN A 128 3.39 -12.37 -2.20
CA GLN A 128 4.11 -11.98 -0.97
C GLN A 128 3.94 -10.49 -0.69
N LEU A 129 4.11 -9.66 -1.72
CA LEU A 129 3.84 -8.23 -1.64
C LEU A 129 2.39 -7.95 -1.21
N GLY A 130 1.41 -8.67 -1.78
CA GLY A 130 0.01 -8.52 -1.41
C GLY A 130 -0.28 -8.82 0.06
N GLN A 131 0.42 -9.79 0.65
CA GLN A 131 0.32 -10.09 2.08
C GLN A 131 0.91 -8.95 2.92
N ALA A 132 2.13 -8.51 2.58
CA ALA A 132 2.79 -7.39 3.26
C ALA A 132 1.96 -6.10 3.19
N MET A 133 1.33 -5.82 2.04
CA MET A 133 0.48 -4.65 1.86
C MET A 133 -0.81 -4.74 2.66
N GLU A 134 -1.47 -5.91 2.75
CA GLU A 134 -2.65 -6.07 3.60
C GLU A 134 -2.30 -5.83 5.09
N GLU A 135 -1.17 -6.35 5.56
CA GLU A 135 -0.67 -6.08 6.92
C GLU A 135 -0.40 -4.58 7.12
N ARG A 136 0.25 -3.94 6.15
CA ARG A 136 0.51 -2.48 6.16
C ARG A 136 -0.79 -1.69 6.28
N PHE A 137 -1.81 -2.04 5.50
CA PHE A 137 -3.09 -1.34 5.52
C PHE A 137 -3.80 -1.45 6.87
N GLU A 138 -3.73 -2.61 7.54
CA GLU A 138 -4.31 -2.78 8.88
C GLU A 138 -3.61 -1.91 9.93
N LEU A 139 -2.29 -1.77 9.82
CA LEU A 139 -1.52 -0.87 10.68
C LEU A 139 -1.86 0.60 10.42
N GLU A 140 -1.93 0.99 9.16
CA GLU A 140 -2.33 2.34 8.76
C GLU A 140 -3.77 2.66 9.17
N ASP A 141 -4.68 1.70 9.13
CA ASP A 141 -6.07 1.88 9.59
C ASP A 141 -6.13 2.18 11.10
N LYS A 142 -5.26 1.57 11.91
CA LYS A 142 -5.11 1.94 13.33
C LYS A 142 -4.64 3.38 13.48
N LEU A 143 -3.68 3.80 12.65
CA LEU A 143 -3.15 5.16 12.65
C LEU A 143 -4.21 6.19 12.24
N ILE A 144 -4.94 5.95 11.14
CA ILE A 144 -6.04 6.80 10.68
C ILE A 144 -7.12 6.88 11.76
N ASN A 145 -7.48 5.76 12.39
CA ASN A 145 -8.47 5.77 13.46
C ASN A 145 -8.02 6.62 14.67
N ASN A 146 -6.74 6.56 15.04
CA ASN A 146 -6.19 7.38 16.11
C ASN A 146 -6.26 8.87 15.78
N LEU A 147 -5.89 9.24 14.55
CA LEU A 147 -5.96 10.61 14.06
C LEU A 147 -7.41 11.12 14.02
N TYR A 148 -8.32 10.31 13.47
CA TYR A 148 -9.75 10.62 13.41
C TYR A 148 -10.35 10.86 14.80
N GLN A 149 -10.07 10.02 15.79
CA GLN A 149 -10.60 10.17 17.16
C GLN A 149 -10.03 11.38 17.93
N ARG A 150 -8.88 11.92 17.50
CA ARG A 150 -8.20 13.02 18.21
C ARG A 150 -8.47 14.39 17.61
N HIS A 151 -8.81 14.45 16.33
CA HIS A 151 -9.01 15.69 15.59
C HIS A 151 -10.48 15.97 15.21
N LEU A 152 -11.40 15.03 15.46
CA LEU A 152 -12.86 15.13 15.24
C LEU A 152 -13.62 14.57 16.45
#